data_AF-A0A8X6YUK7-F1
#
_entry.id   AF-A0A8X6YUK7-F1
#
_cell.length_a   1.000
_cell.length_b   1.000
_cell.length_c   1.000
_cell.angle_alpha   90.00
_cell.angle_beta   90.00
_cell.angle_gamma   90.00
#
_symmetry.space_group_name_H-M   'P 1'
#
loop_
_entity.id
_entity.type
_entity.pdbx_description
1 polymer ?
#
loop_
_entity_poly.entity_id
_entity_poly.type
_entity_poly.pdbx_seq_one_letter_code
_entity_poly.pdbx_strand_id
1 'polypeptide(L)'
;MCGKNKGVVALVSKAVENDGGSKPLVLHCIIHQQSLCGKCLDMSEVLKPVISVVNFIRSTGLNHRQFHFDVIANEIKLFQNPFDSDIETLAPEVQMEIIDLQCSVI
;
A
#
# COMPACT_ATOMS: atom_id res chain seq x y z
N MET A 1 -9.92 4.56 -17.44
CA MET A 1 -10.92 3.58 -17.92
C MET A 1 -10.45 2.94 -19.24
N CYS A 2 -9.96 1.69 -19.21
CA CYS A 2 -9.85 0.89 -20.43
C CYS A 2 -11.19 0.16 -20.66
N GLY A 3 -11.69 0.16 -21.90
CA GLY A 3 -13.01 -0.39 -22.22
C GLY A 3 -13.15 -1.85 -21.77
N LYS A 4 -14.29 -2.14 -21.11
CA LYS A 4 -14.66 -3.42 -20.46
C LYS A 4 -14.33 -4.70 -21.26
N ASN A 5 -14.31 -4.60 -22.59
CA ASN A 5 -14.15 -5.74 -23.50
C ASN A 5 -12.93 -5.64 -24.45
N LYS A 6 -12.16 -4.54 -24.41
CA LYS A 6 -11.07 -4.28 -25.38
C LYS A 6 -9.77 -3.78 -24.75
N GLY A 7 -9.77 -3.50 -23.44
CA GLY A 7 -8.54 -3.15 -22.73
C GLY A 7 -7.58 -4.34 -22.61
N VAL A 8 -6.31 -4.05 -22.34
CA VAL A 8 -5.25 -5.05 -22.16
C VAL A 8 -5.67 -6.12 -21.14
N VAL A 9 -6.18 -5.70 -19.97
CA VAL A 9 -6.68 -6.61 -18.94
C VAL A 9 -7.75 -7.57 -19.47
N ALA A 10 -8.71 -7.06 -20.25
CA ALA A 10 -9.80 -7.87 -20.81
C ALA A 10 -9.28 -8.86 -21.86
N LEU A 11 -8.33 -8.43 -22.70
CA LEU A 11 -7.72 -9.29 -23.72
C LEU A 11 -6.88 -10.40 -23.11
N VAL A 12 -6.05 -10.07 -22.11
CA VAL A 12 -5.22 -11.04 -21.38
C VAL A 12 -6.10 -12.03 -20.62
N SER A 13 -7.13 -11.56 -19.90
CA SER A 13 -8.05 -12.44 -19.18
C SER A 13 -8.72 -13.44 -20.12
N LYS A 14 -9.18 -12.97 -21.29
CA LYS A 14 -9.80 -13.83 -22.30
C LYS A 14 -8.82 -14.85 -22.88
N ALA A 15 -7.57 -14.46 -23.13
CA ALA A 15 -6.55 -15.39 -23.62
C ALA A 15 -6.27 -16.51 -22.59
N VAL A 16 -6.11 -16.15 -21.32
CA VAL A 16 -5.87 -17.13 -20.23
C VAL A 16 -7.05 -18.09 -20.07
N GLU A 17 -8.28 -17.58 -20.09
CA GLU A 17 -9.48 -18.41 -19.99
C GLU A 17 -9.60 -19.37 -21.20
N ASN A 18 -9.26 -18.92 -22.41
CA ASN A 18 -9.27 -19.77 -23.61
C ASN A 18 -8.23 -20.89 -23.55
N ASP A 19 -7.10 -20.68 -22.88
CA ASP A 19 -6.05 -21.67 -22.68
C ASP A 19 -6.34 -22.64 -21.50
N GLY A 20 -7.55 -22.55 -20.92
CA GLY A 20 -7.97 -23.38 -19.78
C GLY A 20 -7.43 -22.91 -18.43
N GLY A 21 -6.83 -21.73 -18.36
CA GLY A 21 -6.39 -21.09 -17.12
C GLY A 21 -7.53 -20.47 -16.32
N SER A 22 -7.31 -20.26 -15.02
CA SER A 22 -8.23 -19.52 -14.16
C SER A 22 -8.17 -18.02 -14.46
N LYS A 23 -9.29 -17.31 -14.25
CA LYS A 23 -9.37 -15.85 -14.38
C LYS A 23 -8.20 -15.15 -13.66
N PRO A 24 -7.39 -14.35 -14.37
CA PRO A 24 -6.24 -13.69 -13.78
C PRO A 24 -6.63 -12.73 -12.65
N LEU A 25 -5.80 -12.67 -11.62
CA LEU A 25 -5.88 -11.62 -10.62
C LEU A 25 -5.45 -10.30 -11.27
N VAL A 26 -6.36 -9.34 -11.35
CA VAL A 26 -6.09 -8.00 -11.87
C VAL A 26 -5.71 -7.12 -10.70
N LEU A 27 -4.44 -6.77 -10.63
CA LEU A 27 -3.90 -5.88 -9.62
C LEU A 27 -3.71 -4.50 -10.24
N HIS A 28 -4.27 -3.49 -9.59
CA HIS A 28 -4.14 -2.10 -10.02
C HIS A 28 -2.93 -1.41 -9.38
N CYS A 29 -2.70 -1.61 -8.09
CA CYS A 29 -1.51 -1.12 -7.40
C CYS A 29 -1.04 -2.14 -6.34
N ILE A 30 0.27 -2.24 -6.15
CA ILE A 30 0.91 -3.16 -5.18
C ILE A 30 0.44 -2.85 -3.76
N ILE A 31 0.10 -1.59 -3.47
CA ILE A 31 -0.37 -1.14 -2.17
C ILE A 31 -1.79 -1.66 -1.87
N HIS A 32 -2.68 -1.73 -2.87
CA HIS A 32 -3.98 -2.39 -2.71
C HIS A 32 -3.81 -3.87 -2.39
N GLN A 33 -2.88 -4.55 -3.06
CA GLN A 33 -2.59 -5.95 -2.79
C GLN A 33 -2.08 -6.14 -1.35
N GLN A 34 -1.14 -5.32 -0.91
CA GLN A 34 -0.61 -5.35 0.45
C GLN A 34 -1.71 -5.10 1.50
N SER A 35 -2.57 -4.11 1.27
CA SER A 35 -3.73 -3.82 2.14
C SER A 35 -4.72 -5.00 2.21
N LEU A 36 -4.99 -5.65 1.07
CA LEU A 36 -5.84 -6.83 1.01
C LEU A 36 -5.20 -8.03 1.73
N CYS A 37 -3.90 -8.26 1.52
CA CYS A 37 -3.14 -9.28 2.24
C CYS A 37 -3.19 -9.07 3.76
N GLY A 38 -3.11 -7.82 4.23
CA GLY A 38 -3.24 -7.48 5.66
C GLY A 38 -4.60 -7.85 6.28
N LYS A 39 -5.67 -7.99 5.47
CA LYS A 39 -6.97 -8.48 5.95
C LYS A 39 -7.04 -10.01 6.06
N CYS A 40 -6.20 -10.72 5.31
CA CYS A 40 -6.18 -12.18 5.25
C CYS A 40 -5.09 -12.79 6.13
N LEU A 41 -4.04 -12.02 6.45
CA LEU A 41 -2.92 -12.44 7.29
C LEU A 41 -3.09 -11.85 8.68
N ASP A 42 -2.94 -12.69 9.72
CA ASP A 42 -2.82 -12.19 11.09
C ASP A 42 -1.44 -11.58 11.28
N MET A 43 -1.37 -10.26 11.25
CA MET A 43 -0.15 -9.49 11.47
C MET A 43 0.04 -9.09 12.95
N SER A 44 -0.77 -9.59 13.88
CA SER A 44 -0.75 -9.16 15.28
C SER A 44 0.63 -9.31 15.93
N GLU A 45 1.31 -10.42 15.68
CA GLU A 45 2.64 -10.69 16.27
C GLU A 45 3.75 -9.79 15.68
N VAL A 46 3.56 -9.24 14.49
CA VAL A 46 4.47 -8.27 13.88
C VAL A 46 4.11 -6.84 14.29
N LEU A 47 2.83 -6.50 14.30
CA LEU A 47 2.37 -5.14 14.59
C LEU A 47 2.48 -4.78 16.07
N LYS A 48 2.27 -5.71 17.00
CA LYS A 48 2.44 -5.47 18.45
C LYS A 48 3.82 -4.88 18.79
N PRO A 49 4.96 -5.51 18.42
CA PRO A 49 6.27 -4.94 18.70
C PRO A 49 6.52 -3.63 17.95
N VAL A 50 6.08 -3.51 16.68
CA VAL A 50 6.22 -2.27 15.90
C VAL A 50 5.52 -1.10 16.60
N ILE A 51 4.26 -1.28 17.01
CA ILE A 51 3.49 -0.27 17.73
C ILE A 51 4.17 0.10 19.05
N SER A 52 4.64 -0.89 19.80
CA SER A 52 5.35 -0.65 21.07
C SER A 52 6.61 0.20 20.86
N VAL A 53 7.41 -0.10 19.83
CA VAL A 53 8.64 0.65 19.51
C VAL A 53 8.30 2.06 19.06
N VAL A 54 7.33 2.24 18.16
CA VAL A 54 6.90 3.56 17.69
C VAL A 54 6.39 4.41 18.86
N ASN A 55 5.60 3.83 19.77
CA ASN A 55 5.12 4.51 20.96
C ASN A 55 6.26 4.89 21.91
N PHE A 56 7.25 4.02 22.10
CA PHE A 56 8.43 4.34 22.89
C PHE A 56 9.22 5.51 22.29
N ILE A 57 9.44 5.53 20.98
CA ILE A 57 10.15 6.63 20.30
C ILE A 57 9.39 7.95 20.47
N ARG A 58 8.05 7.91 20.35
CA ARG A 58 7.18 9.09 20.48
C ARG A 58 7.00 9.58 21.93
N SER A 59 7.29 8.74 22.92
CA SER A 59 7.01 9.06 24.33
C SER A 59 7.82 10.23 24.89
N THR A 60 8.98 10.54 24.29
CA THR A 60 9.84 11.65 24.75
C THR A 60 10.52 12.39 23.60
N GLY A 61 10.78 13.68 23.80
CA GLY A 61 11.54 14.49 22.84
C GLY A 61 13.02 14.10 22.73
N LEU A 62 13.57 13.39 23.70
CA LEU A 62 14.93 12.83 23.61
C LEU A 62 14.96 11.66 22.62
N ASN A 63 14.06 10.68 22.79
CA ASN A 63 13.96 9.52 21.90
C ASN A 63 13.66 9.98 20.47
N HIS A 64 12.69 10.88 20.31
CA HIS A 64 12.31 11.43 19.01
C HIS A 64 13.51 12.01 18.24
N ARG A 65 14.40 12.77 18.91
CA ARG A 65 15.62 13.33 18.32
C ARG A 65 16.70 12.27 18.07
N GLN A 66 16.94 11.37 19.02
CA GLN A 66 17.96 10.32 18.90
C GLN A 66 17.67 9.35 17.75
N PHE A 67 16.41 9.03 17.52
CA PHE A 67 15.97 8.16 16.43
C PHE A 67 15.67 8.91 15.14
N HIS A 68 15.94 10.22 15.07
CA HIS A 68 15.61 11.07 13.92
C HIS A 68 14.20 10.83 13.40
N PHE A 69 13.24 10.70 14.33
CA PHE A 69 11.91 10.19 13.98
C PHE A 69 11.21 11.05 12.93
N ASP A 70 11.50 12.35 12.87
CA ASP A 70 10.99 13.25 11.82
C ASP A 70 11.32 12.79 10.40
N VAL A 71 12.48 12.15 10.19
CA VAL A 71 12.91 11.65 8.88
C VAL A 71 12.10 10.43 8.46
N ILE A 72 11.80 9.53 9.41
CA ILE A 72 11.06 8.28 9.15
C ILE A 72 9.54 8.44 9.36
N ALA A 73 9.08 9.58 9.87
CA ALA A 73 7.69 9.81 10.21
C ALA A 73 6.77 9.71 9.00
N ASN A 74 7.23 10.13 7.82
CA ASN A 74 6.44 10.06 6.59
C ASN A 74 6.25 8.62 6.12
N GLU A 75 7.27 7.78 6.22
CA GLU A 75 7.15 6.35 5.93
C GLU A 75 6.15 5.69 6.89
N ILE A 76 6.24 5.99 8.19
CA ILE A 76 5.30 5.43 9.19
C ILE A 76 3.87 5.91 8.92
N LYS A 77 3.66 7.18 8.55
CA LYS A 77 2.33 7.70 8.19
C LYS A 77 1.75 7.01 6.97
N LEU A 78 2.57 6.76 5.95
CA LEU A 78 2.18 6.01 4.75
C LEU A 78 1.67 4.61 5.12
N PHE A 79 2.37 3.90 6.01
CA PHE A 79 1.93 2.60 6.52
C PHE A 79 0.66 2.69 7.40
N GLN A 80 0.48 3.76 8.16
CA GLN A 80 -0.69 3.95 9.02
C GLN A 80 -1.96 4.21 8.21
N ASN A 81 -1.90 5.12 7.24
CA ASN A 81 -3.02 5.41 6.35
C ASN A 81 -2.55 5.92 4.98
N PRO A 82 -2.44 5.04 3.97
CA PRO A 82 -1.98 5.43 2.65
C PRO A 82 -3.03 6.23 1.86
N PHE A 83 -4.31 6.24 2.27
CA PHE A 83 -5.35 7.02 1.61
C PHE A 83 -5.28 8.52 1.93
N ASP A 84 -4.83 8.89 3.13
CA ASP A 84 -4.70 10.29 3.58
C ASP A 84 -3.28 10.85 3.37
N SER A 85 -2.41 10.12 2.68
CA SER A 85 -1.03 10.52 2.46
C SER A 85 -0.92 11.65 1.43
N ASP A 86 -0.08 12.66 1.72
CA ASP A 86 0.22 13.74 0.79
C ASP A 86 1.24 13.27 -0.26
N ILE A 87 0.76 13.09 -1.50
CA ILE A 87 1.55 12.58 -2.63
C ILE A 87 2.84 13.39 -2.84
N GLU A 88 2.80 14.71 -2.65
CA GLU A 88 3.95 15.59 -2.92
C GLU A 88 5.11 15.37 -1.95
N THR A 89 4.83 14.80 -0.77
CA THR A 89 5.81 14.54 0.28
C THR A 89 6.43 13.15 0.21
N LEU A 90 5.92 12.28 -0.67
CA LEU A 90 6.35 10.90 -0.80
C LEU A 90 7.52 10.75 -1.78
N ALA A 91 8.29 9.68 -1.59
CA ALA A 91 9.35 9.31 -2.50
C ALA A 91 8.77 8.98 -3.90
N PRO A 92 9.42 9.38 -5.01
CA PRO A 92 8.88 9.23 -6.37
C PRO A 92 8.48 7.79 -6.72
N GLU A 93 9.15 6.82 -6.13
CA GLU A 93 8.94 5.39 -6.37
C GLU A 93 7.56 4.92 -5.88
N VAL A 94 6.97 5.58 -4.88
CA VAL A 94 5.67 5.20 -4.31
C VAL A 94 4.54 6.14 -4.73
N GLN A 95 4.84 7.28 -5.35
CA GLN A 95 3.83 8.28 -5.74
C GLN A 95 2.78 7.71 -6.69
N MET A 96 3.19 6.98 -7.74
CA MET A 96 2.25 6.38 -8.70
C MET A 96 1.33 5.35 -8.03
N GLU A 97 1.88 4.52 -7.15
CA GLU A 97 1.12 3.50 -6.43
C GLU A 97 0.08 4.12 -5.48
N ILE A 98 0.41 5.24 -4.85
CA ILE A 98 -0.50 5.99 -3.97
C ILE A 98 -1.56 6.76 -4.75
N ILE A 99 -1.21 7.34 -5.90
CA ILE A 99 -2.18 7.94 -6.81
C ILE A 99 -3.19 6.89 -7.25
N ASP A 100 -2.74 5.73 -7.72
CA ASP A 100 -3.63 4.63 -8.12
C ASP A 100 -4.47 4.11 -6.95
N LEU A 101 -3.89 4.07 -5.74
CA LEU A 101 -4.60 3.70 -4.52
C LEU A 101 -5.76 4.68 -4.22
N GLN A 102 -5.46 5.98 -4.17
CA GLN A 102 -6.41 7.04 -3.85
C GLN A 102 -7.48 7.19 -4.95
N CYS A 103 -7.12 6.99 -6.21
CA CYS A 103 -8.05 7.07 -7.35
C CYS A 103 -9.01 5.88 -7.45
N SER A 104 -8.73 4.74 -6.82
CA SER A 104 -9.62 3.56 -6.86
C SER A 104 -10.79 3.63 -5.87
N VAL A 105 -10.92 4.72 -5.12
CA VAL A 105 -12.02 4.96 -4.16
C VAL A 105 -13.26 5.58 -4.84
N ILE A 106 -13.27 5.71 -6.17
CA ILE A 106 -14.42 6.20 -6.98
C ILE A 106 -15.04 5.06 -7.80
#